data_AF-A0A0T1WFR4-F1
#
_entry.id   AF-A0A0T1WFR4-F1
#
_cell.length_a   1.000
_cell.length_b   1.000
_cell.length_c   1.000
_cell.angle_alpha   90.00
_cell.angle_beta   90.00
_cell.angle_gamma   90.00
#
_symmetry.space_group_name_H-M   'P 1'
#
loop_
_entity.id
_entity.type
_entity.pdbx_description
1 polymer ?
#
loop_
_entity_poly.entity_id
_entity_poly.type
_entity_poly.pdbx_seq_one_letter_code
_entity_poly.pdbx_strand_id
1 'polypeptide(L)'
;MGCTEIVLALGGSVSTDGGAGMLHALGAMLHSLRGRPLTLGINAIGNAAYLDLAGLDPRVANTTFTVVADVTNPLLGPYGAATAFGPSKGATHAQVVILERRLRGWSELVNAATGTDMTLTPGAGAAGGTGFAAMAVLGANFRHLVTPANPIVLDNP
;
A
#
# COMPACT_ATOMS: atom_id res chain seq x y z
N MET A 1 -23.72 -11.78 9.57
CA MET A 1 -22.56 -12.68 9.51
C MET A 1 -21.60 -12.13 8.46
N GLY A 2 -20.32 -12.03 8.78
CA GLY A 2 -19.29 -11.50 7.88
C GLY A 2 -17.94 -12.07 8.27
N CYS A 3 -17.02 -12.19 7.31
CA CYS A 3 -15.66 -12.65 7.57
C CYS A 3 -14.92 -11.59 8.41
N THR A 4 -14.33 -12.02 9.52
CA THR A 4 -13.47 -11.19 10.39
C THR A 4 -11.99 -11.44 10.14
N GLU A 5 -11.66 -12.33 9.21
CA GLU A 5 -10.31 -12.60 8.75
C GLU A 5 -10.26 -12.45 7.24
N ILE A 6 -9.41 -11.53 6.77
CA ILE A 6 -9.25 -11.24 5.35
C ILE A 6 -7.77 -11.33 4.99
N VAL A 7 -7.47 -12.20 4.03
CA VAL A 7 -6.13 -12.34 3.45
C VAL A 7 -6.08 -11.57 2.12
N LEU A 8 -5.22 -10.56 2.08
CA LEU A 8 -4.92 -9.75 0.91
C LEU A 8 -3.69 -10.33 0.22
N ALA A 9 -3.90 -11.21 -0.77
CA ALA A 9 -2.83 -11.71 -1.62
C ALA A 9 -2.45 -10.65 -2.66
N LEU A 10 -1.25 -10.09 -2.55
CA LEU A 10 -0.76 -9.01 -3.40
C LEU A 10 0.30 -9.54 -4.37
N GLY A 11 -0.03 -9.56 -5.66
CA GLY A 11 0.87 -9.91 -6.76
C GLY A 11 0.37 -9.36 -8.09
N GLY A 12 1.27 -9.16 -9.07
CA GLY A 12 0.89 -8.85 -10.46
C GLY A 12 0.05 -7.57 -10.69
N SER A 13 0.17 -6.54 -9.84
CA SER A 13 -0.60 -5.30 -10.01
C SER A 13 -0.03 -4.42 -11.12
N VAL A 14 -0.90 -3.79 -11.93
CA VAL A 14 -0.52 -2.72 -12.88
C VAL A 14 -0.61 -1.33 -12.24
N SER A 15 -1.32 -1.20 -11.12
CA SER A 15 -1.47 0.08 -10.40
C SER A 15 -0.21 0.45 -9.60
N THR A 16 -0.05 1.76 -9.35
CA THR A 16 0.92 2.34 -8.40
C THR A 16 0.31 3.60 -7.81
N ASP A 17 -0.84 3.43 -7.13
CA ASP A 17 -1.60 4.48 -6.46
C ASP A 17 -1.43 4.46 -4.93
N GLY A 18 -0.52 3.63 -4.40
CA GLY A 18 -0.26 3.57 -2.96
C GLY A 18 -1.39 2.92 -2.16
N GLY A 19 -2.33 2.22 -2.81
CA GLY A 19 -3.54 1.67 -2.16
C GLY A 19 -4.65 2.70 -1.93
N ALA A 20 -4.55 3.91 -2.50
CA ALA A 20 -5.56 4.95 -2.32
C ALA A 20 -6.96 4.51 -2.81
N GLY A 21 -7.03 3.78 -3.94
CA GLY A 21 -8.30 3.23 -4.44
C GLY A 21 -8.95 2.25 -3.47
N MET A 22 -8.16 1.39 -2.83
CA MET A 22 -8.63 0.44 -1.82
C MET A 22 -9.22 1.17 -0.61
N LEU A 23 -8.50 2.15 -0.05
CA LEU A 23 -8.98 2.90 1.11
C LEU A 23 -10.25 3.68 0.80
N HIS A 24 -10.34 4.25 -0.40
CA HIS A 24 -11.55 4.95 -0.80
C HIS A 24 -12.76 4.05 -0.94
N ALA A 25 -12.59 2.87 -1.54
CA ALA A 25 -13.65 1.87 -1.61
C ALA A 25 -14.12 1.42 -0.21
N LEU A 26 -13.24 1.48 0.78
CA LEU A 26 -13.54 1.22 2.19
C LEU A 26 -14.11 2.44 2.93
N GLY A 27 -14.26 3.59 2.29
CA GLY A 27 -14.90 4.79 2.88
C GLY A 27 -13.94 5.92 3.27
N ALA A 28 -12.63 5.79 3.04
CA ALA A 28 -11.69 6.89 3.24
C ALA A 28 -11.93 8.02 2.21
N MET A 29 -11.74 9.26 2.65
CA MET A 29 -11.96 10.44 1.80
C MET A 29 -10.73 11.33 1.78
N LEU A 30 -10.35 11.81 0.59
CA LEU A 30 -9.35 12.85 0.44
C LEU A 30 -10.02 14.21 0.43
N HIS A 31 -9.42 15.18 1.11
CA HIS A 31 -9.94 16.53 1.14
C HIS A 31 -8.90 17.53 0.65
N SER A 32 -9.35 18.54 -0.10
CA SER A 32 -8.52 19.69 -0.47
C SER A 32 -8.25 20.60 0.73
N LEU A 33 -7.33 21.57 0.56
CA LEU A 33 -7.08 22.63 1.56
C LEU A 33 -8.32 23.44 1.96
N ARG A 34 -9.36 23.44 1.10
CA ARG A 34 -10.63 24.13 1.37
C ARG A 34 -11.69 23.22 2.02
N GLY A 35 -11.29 22.04 2.49
CA GLY A 35 -12.17 21.05 3.12
C GLY A 35 -13.08 20.29 2.17
N ARG A 36 -13.05 20.58 0.86
CA ARG A 36 -13.91 19.89 -0.12
C ARG A 36 -13.40 18.48 -0.40
N PRO A 37 -14.27 17.46 -0.43
CA PRO A 37 -13.89 16.10 -0.80
C PRO A 37 -13.41 16.05 -2.24
N LEU A 38 -12.37 15.26 -2.48
CA LEU A 38 -11.78 15.00 -3.78
C LEU A 38 -12.19 13.62 -4.25
N THR A 39 -12.73 13.54 -5.47
CA THR A 39 -12.93 12.26 -6.15
C THR A 39 -11.58 11.66 -6.49
N LEU A 40 -11.39 10.36 -6.23
CA LEU A 40 -10.14 9.72 -6.64
C LEU A 40 -9.97 9.75 -8.16
N GLY A 41 -8.73 9.99 -8.56
CA GLY A 41 -8.30 10.11 -9.93
C GLY A 41 -6.84 10.52 -9.99
N ILE A 42 -6.31 10.67 -11.21
CA ILE A 42 -4.87 10.84 -11.49
C ILE A 42 -4.22 11.98 -10.70
N ASN A 43 -4.99 13.00 -10.30
CA ASN A 43 -4.49 14.19 -9.60
C ASN A 43 -5.02 14.36 -8.16
N ALA A 44 -5.83 13.43 -7.64
CA ALA A 44 -6.46 13.59 -6.32
C ALA A 44 -5.41 13.66 -5.20
N ILE A 45 -4.43 12.76 -5.21
CA ILE A 45 -3.33 12.73 -4.24
C ILE A 45 -2.49 14.01 -4.29
N GLY A 46 -2.23 14.54 -5.49
CA GLY A 46 -1.43 15.75 -5.66
C GLY A 46 -2.11 17.04 -5.16
N ASN A 47 -3.43 17.04 -5.02
CA ASN A 47 -4.23 18.19 -4.57
C ASN A 47 -4.82 18.00 -3.16
N ALA A 48 -4.58 16.84 -2.54
CA ALA A 48 -5.09 16.52 -1.22
C ALA A 48 -4.26 17.23 -0.14
N ALA A 49 -4.96 17.72 0.88
CA ALA A 49 -4.39 18.34 2.05
C ALA A 49 -4.44 17.42 3.27
N TYR A 50 -5.48 16.61 3.39
CA TYR A 50 -5.58 15.60 4.44
C TYR A 50 -6.41 14.40 3.98
N LEU A 51 -6.17 13.27 4.64
CA LEU A 51 -6.90 12.01 4.48
C LEU A 51 -7.83 11.83 5.68
N ASP A 52 -9.13 11.72 5.42
CA ASP A 52 -10.14 11.40 6.42
C ASP A 52 -10.39 9.89 6.44
N LEU A 53 -10.25 9.30 7.63
CA LEU A 53 -10.48 7.89 7.90
C LEU A 53 -11.75 7.65 8.73
N ALA A 54 -12.44 8.70 9.18
CA ALA A 54 -13.65 8.57 10.01
C ALA A 54 -14.81 7.89 9.26
N GLY A 55 -14.81 7.98 7.92
CA GLY A 55 -15.78 7.33 7.05
C GLY A 55 -15.47 5.86 6.72
N LEU A 56 -14.37 5.29 7.24
CA LEU A 56 -14.05 3.89 7.00
C LEU A 56 -15.19 2.97 7.46
N ASP A 57 -15.45 1.91 6.69
CA ASP A 57 -16.46 0.92 7.02
C ASP A 57 -16.21 0.37 8.43
N PRO A 58 -17.19 0.44 9.35
CA PRO A 58 -17.00 0.08 10.76
C PRO A 58 -16.60 -1.39 10.95
N ARG A 59 -16.79 -2.25 9.95
CA ARG A 59 -16.34 -3.64 9.98
C ARG A 59 -14.82 -3.78 9.87
N VAL A 60 -14.13 -2.79 9.31
CA VAL A 60 -12.65 -2.76 9.23
C VAL A 60 -12.04 -2.87 10.62
N ALA A 61 -12.57 -2.12 11.59
CA ALA A 61 -12.08 -2.13 12.97
C ALA A 61 -12.20 -3.50 13.66
N ASN A 62 -13.11 -4.37 13.17
CA ASN A 62 -13.36 -5.70 13.73
C ASN A 62 -12.81 -6.83 12.84
N THR A 63 -11.94 -6.49 11.89
CA THR A 63 -11.40 -7.44 10.91
C THR A 63 -9.89 -7.50 11.03
N THR A 64 -9.36 -8.72 11.15
CA THR A 64 -7.94 -9.00 11.05
C THR A 64 -7.55 -9.10 9.58
N PHE A 65 -6.67 -8.21 9.14
CA PHE A 65 -6.12 -8.23 7.79
C PHE A 65 -4.73 -8.87 7.78
N THR A 66 -4.46 -9.71 6.80
CA THR A 66 -3.11 -10.22 6.53
C THR A 66 -2.75 -9.93 5.08
N VAL A 67 -1.67 -9.20 4.85
CA VAL A 67 -1.06 -9.03 3.54
C VAL A 67 -0.12 -10.18 3.28
N VAL A 68 -0.28 -10.83 2.13
CA VAL A 68 0.57 -11.92 1.67
C VAL A 68 1.18 -11.52 0.34
N ALA A 69 2.51 -11.43 0.27
CA ALA A 69 3.24 -11.11 -0.96
C ALA A 69 4.58 -11.87 -1.06
N ASP A 70 5.07 -12.05 -2.27
CA ASP A 70 6.36 -12.67 -2.60
C ASP A 70 7.53 -11.67 -2.59
N VAL A 71 7.24 -10.38 -2.48
CA VAL A 71 8.22 -9.30 -2.42
C VAL A 71 8.25 -8.64 -1.05
N THR A 72 9.43 -8.18 -0.64
CA THR A 72 9.65 -7.45 0.62
C THR A 72 9.98 -5.98 0.40
N ASN A 73 9.92 -5.49 -0.83
CA ASN A 73 10.25 -4.11 -1.19
C ASN A 73 9.50 -3.09 -0.31
N PRO A 74 10.17 -2.03 0.18
CA PRO A 74 9.53 -0.92 0.86
C PRO A 74 8.66 -0.11 -0.11
N LEU A 75 7.90 0.86 0.39
CA LEU A 75 7.12 1.77 -0.45
C LEU A 75 8.05 2.68 -1.27
N LEU A 76 9.04 3.28 -0.59
CA LEU A 76 9.89 4.35 -1.12
C LEU A 76 11.37 3.96 -1.16
N GLY A 77 12.15 4.74 -1.89
CA GLY A 77 13.61 4.66 -1.92
C GLY A 77 14.18 3.78 -3.05
N PRO A 78 15.47 3.41 -2.96
CA PRO A 78 16.19 2.75 -4.06
C PRO A 78 15.63 1.38 -4.41
N TYR A 79 14.96 0.72 -3.47
CA TYR A 79 14.27 -0.55 -3.67
C TYR A 79 12.74 -0.40 -3.54
N GLY A 80 12.24 0.84 -3.56
CA GLY A 80 10.82 1.17 -3.39
C GLY A 80 9.95 0.69 -4.54
N ALA A 81 8.62 0.80 -4.38
CA ALA A 81 7.65 0.28 -5.34
C ALA A 81 7.84 0.85 -6.75
N ALA A 82 8.05 2.17 -6.87
CA ALA A 82 8.26 2.84 -8.15
C ALA A 82 9.54 2.36 -8.84
N THR A 83 10.65 2.29 -8.09
CA THR A 83 11.96 1.89 -8.62
C THR A 83 12.01 0.41 -9.00
N ALA A 84 11.45 -0.46 -8.16
CA ALA A 84 11.51 -1.90 -8.36
C ALA A 84 10.55 -2.41 -9.44
N PHE A 85 9.34 -1.85 -9.52
CA PHE A 85 8.26 -2.39 -10.36
C PHE A 85 7.79 -1.45 -11.47
N GLY A 86 8.20 -0.19 -11.48
CA GLY A 86 7.87 0.75 -12.56
C GLY A 86 8.41 0.31 -13.92
N PRO A 87 9.71 0.00 -14.06
CA PRO A 87 10.31 -0.34 -15.35
C PRO A 87 9.69 -1.57 -16.03
N SER A 88 9.36 -2.61 -15.27
CA SER A 88 8.69 -3.82 -15.80
C SER A 88 7.26 -3.56 -16.29
N LYS A 89 6.66 -2.44 -15.87
CA LYS A 89 5.35 -1.96 -16.33
C LYS A 89 5.47 -0.91 -17.45
N GLY A 90 6.68 -0.68 -17.97
CA GLY A 90 6.94 0.26 -19.05
C GLY A 90 7.17 1.71 -18.60
N ALA A 91 7.37 1.98 -17.30
CA ALA A 91 7.71 3.32 -16.84
C ALA A 91 9.15 3.70 -17.24
N THR A 92 9.29 4.84 -17.90
CA THR A 92 10.58 5.49 -18.13
C THR A 92 11.20 5.97 -16.82
N HIS A 93 12.51 6.24 -16.82
CA HIS A 93 13.20 6.77 -15.63
C HIS A 93 12.54 8.06 -15.09
N ALA A 94 12.15 8.99 -15.97
CA ALA A 94 11.45 10.20 -15.57
C ALA A 94 10.09 9.90 -14.91
N GLN A 95 9.36 8.92 -15.42
CA GLN A 95 8.09 8.48 -14.82
C GLN A 95 8.32 7.81 -13.46
N VAL A 96 9.38 7.03 -13.28
CA VAL A 96 9.74 6.45 -11.97
C VAL A 96 9.97 7.54 -10.92
N VAL A 97 10.70 8.61 -11.26
CA VAL A 97 10.90 9.76 -10.36
C VAL A 97 9.57 10.44 -9.99
N ILE A 98 8.66 10.59 -10.95
CA ILE A 98 7.33 11.16 -10.71
C ILE A 98 6.50 10.25 -9.80
N LEU A 99 6.53 8.93 -10.03
CA LEU A 99 5.82 7.94 -9.22
C LEU A 99 6.33 7.93 -7.78
N GLU A 100 7.65 7.92 -7.58
CA GLU A 100 8.28 8.02 -6.26
C GLU A 100 7.82 9.27 -5.51
N ARG A 101 7.81 10.44 -6.18
CA ARG A 101 7.34 11.68 -5.57
C ARG A 101 5.86 11.62 -5.19
N ARG A 102 5.03 10.99 -6.02
CA ARG A 102 3.59 10.81 -5.74
C ARG A 102 3.36 9.88 -4.55
N LEU A 103 4.07 8.76 -4.49
CA LEU A 103 4.01 7.84 -3.36
C LEU A 103 4.50 8.49 -2.07
N ARG A 104 5.50 9.36 -2.15
CA ARG A 104 5.98 10.15 -1.00
C ARG A 104 4.90 11.09 -0.46
N GLY A 105 4.30 11.92 -1.31
CA GLY A 105 3.20 12.80 -0.89
C GLY A 105 2.00 12.03 -0.37
N TRP A 106 1.67 10.88 -0.97
CA TRP A 106 0.65 9.97 -0.44
C TRP A 106 0.99 9.45 0.96
N SER A 107 2.23 8.99 1.16
CA SER A 107 2.66 8.50 2.47
C SER A 107 2.63 9.57 3.55
N GLU A 108 2.94 10.82 3.23
CA GLU A 108 2.85 11.93 4.17
C GLU A 108 1.40 12.15 4.65
N LEU A 109 0.42 12.06 3.74
CA LEU A 109 -1.01 12.15 4.09
C LEU A 109 -1.46 10.98 4.97
N VAL A 110 -1.03 9.76 4.64
CA VAL A 110 -1.35 8.56 5.45
C VAL A 110 -0.70 8.66 6.82
N ASN A 111 0.58 8.98 6.90
CA ASN A 111 1.33 9.10 8.15
C ASN A 111 0.71 10.19 9.06
N ALA A 112 0.25 11.30 8.49
CA ALA A 112 -0.45 12.33 9.25
C ALA A 112 -1.81 11.86 9.80
N ALA A 113 -2.54 11.03 9.04
CA ALA A 113 -3.84 10.51 9.45
C ALA A 113 -3.75 9.36 10.47
N THR A 114 -2.70 8.54 10.42
CA THR A 114 -2.53 7.34 11.26
C THR A 114 -1.55 7.54 12.41
N GLY A 115 -0.71 8.58 12.34
CA GLY A 115 0.39 8.81 13.27
C GLY A 115 1.54 7.80 13.14
N THR A 116 1.55 6.96 12.10
CA THR A 116 2.52 5.86 11.95
C THR A 116 3.16 5.87 10.57
N ASP A 117 4.49 5.81 10.50
CA ASP A 117 5.24 5.70 9.25
C ASP A 117 5.60 4.24 8.95
N MET A 118 4.98 3.69 7.89
CA MET A 118 5.21 2.32 7.40
C MET A 118 5.94 2.30 6.05
N THR A 119 6.51 3.43 5.60
CA THR A 119 7.08 3.54 4.25
C THR A 119 8.25 2.61 3.98
N LEU A 120 9.01 2.26 5.01
CA LEU A 120 10.18 1.37 4.93
C LEU A 120 9.87 -0.07 5.38
N THR A 121 8.63 -0.37 5.77
CA THR A 121 8.24 -1.69 6.26
C THR A 121 8.35 -2.72 5.13
N PRO A 122 8.89 -3.93 5.40
CA PRO A 122 8.91 -5.00 4.41
C PRO A 122 7.53 -5.29 3.83
N GLY A 123 7.43 -5.35 2.50
CA GLY A 123 6.18 -5.58 1.80
C GLY A 123 5.30 -4.33 1.61
N ALA A 124 5.71 -3.17 2.12
CA ALA A 124 4.98 -1.92 1.93
C ALA A 124 4.83 -1.54 0.44
N GLY A 125 5.82 -1.88 -0.39
CA GLY A 125 5.78 -1.64 -1.83
C GLY A 125 4.95 -2.64 -2.63
N ALA A 126 4.44 -3.70 -2.01
CA ALA A 126 3.68 -4.74 -2.69
C ALA A 126 2.45 -4.15 -3.41
N ALA A 127 2.19 -4.67 -4.62
CA ALA A 127 1.13 -4.25 -5.52
C ALA A 127 1.07 -2.73 -5.80
N GLY A 128 2.20 -2.02 -5.78
CA GLY A 128 2.26 -0.59 -6.07
C GLY A 128 1.91 0.29 -4.86
N GLY A 129 2.16 -0.23 -3.65
CA GLY A 129 1.93 0.46 -2.39
C GLY A 129 0.63 0.11 -1.68
N THR A 130 -0.15 -0.85 -2.20
CA THR A 130 -1.33 -1.37 -1.48
C THR A 130 -0.94 -2.03 -0.17
N GLY A 131 0.23 -2.69 -0.12
CA GLY A 131 0.77 -3.25 1.12
C GLY A 131 0.96 -2.17 2.20
N PHE A 132 1.51 -1.01 1.82
CA PHE A 132 1.66 0.14 2.71
C PHE A 132 0.31 0.60 3.29
N ALA A 133 -0.70 0.86 2.44
CA ALA A 133 -2.00 1.30 2.91
C ALA A 133 -2.69 0.27 3.81
N ALA A 134 -2.60 -1.02 3.47
CA ALA A 134 -3.17 -2.09 4.29
C ALA A 134 -2.52 -2.15 5.68
N MET A 135 -1.18 -2.06 5.76
CA MET A 135 -0.48 -2.07 7.03
C MET A 135 -0.72 -0.79 7.85
N ALA A 136 -0.61 0.38 7.22
CA ALA A 136 -0.70 1.66 7.90
C ALA A 136 -2.12 2.02 8.36
N VAL A 137 -3.14 1.67 7.58
CA VAL A 137 -4.54 2.09 7.83
C VAL A 137 -5.42 0.96 8.33
N LEU A 138 -5.26 -0.26 7.79
CA LEU A 138 -6.08 -1.41 8.20
C LEU A 138 -5.42 -2.23 9.33
N GLY A 139 -4.20 -1.86 9.75
CA GLY A 139 -3.44 -2.62 10.75
C GLY A 139 -3.06 -4.03 10.27
N ALA A 140 -2.91 -4.23 8.96
CA ALA A 140 -2.67 -5.56 8.41
C ALA A 140 -1.30 -6.12 8.82
N ASN A 141 -1.25 -7.41 9.12
CA ASN A 141 0.01 -8.13 9.32
C ASN A 141 0.63 -8.50 7.98
N PHE A 142 1.94 -8.34 7.82
CA PHE A 142 2.65 -8.79 6.62
C PHE A 142 3.18 -10.22 6.79
N ARG A 143 2.92 -11.06 5.79
CA ARG A 143 3.51 -12.40 5.67
C ARG A 143 4.14 -12.58 4.30
N HIS A 144 5.43 -12.85 4.29
CA HIS A 144 6.16 -13.16 3.07
C HIS A 144 5.84 -14.58 2.59
N LEU A 145 5.56 -14.75 1.29
CA LEU A 145 5.18 -16.03 0.69
C LEU A 145 6.32 -17.07 0.71
N VAL A 146 7.56 -16.65 0.96
CA VAL A 146 8.69 -17.57 1.12
C VAL A 146 8.82 -17.92 2.61
N THR A 147 7.84 -18.63 3.14
CA THR A 147 8.14 -19.59 4.21
C THR A 147 8.63 -20.84 3.49
N PRO A 148 9.88 -21.32 3.64
CA PRO A 148 10.27 -22.55 2.97
C PRO A 148 9.35 -23.66 3.48
N ALA A 149 8.56 -24.23 2.58
CA ALA A 149 7.95 -25.52 2.78
C ALA A 149 9.09 -26.54 2.80
N ASN A 150 9.65 -26.77 4.00
CA ASN A 150 10.77 -27.68 4.24
C ASN A 150 12.11 -27.18 3.61
N PRO A 151 13.20 -26.97 4.38
CA PRO A 151 14.51 -26.97 3.74
C PRO A 151 14.67 -28.34 3.07
N ILE A 152 15.07 -28.36 1.78
CA ILE A 152 15.55 -29.58 1.14
C ILE A 152 16.75 -30.03 1.98
N VAL A 153 16.54 -31.02 2.84
CA VAL A 153 17.62 -31.76 3.46
C VAL A 153 18.25 -32.53 2.30
N LEU A 154 19.37 -32.02 1.80
CA LEU A 154 20.26 -32.84 1.00
C LEU A 154 20.85 -33.86 1.99
N ASP A 155 20.26 -35.05 2.03
CA ASP A 155 20.89 -36.20 2.66
C ASP A 155 22.23 -36.39 1.95
N ASN A 156 23.32 -36.09 2.67
CA ASN A 156 24.67 -36.35 2.21
C ASN A 156 24.92 -37.87 2.33
N PRO A 157 25.64 -38.48 1.37
CA PRO A 157 25.69 -39.93 1.20
C PRO A 157 26.38 -40.69 2.35
#